data_AF-A0A5J6Q6C3-F1
#
_entry.id   AF-A0A5J6Q6C3-F1
#
_cell.length_a   1.000
_cell.length_b   1.000
_cell.length_c   1.000
_cell.angle_alpha   90.00
_cell.angle_beta   90.00
_cell.angle_gamma   90.00
#
_symmetry.space_group_name_H-M   'P 1'
#
loop_
_entity.id
_entity.type
_entity.pdbx_description
1 polymer ?
#
loop_
_entity_poly.entity_id
_entity_poly.type
_entity_poly.pdbx_seq_one_letter_code
_entity_poly.pdbx_strand_id
1 'polypeptide(L)'
;MFGDLPQFFSDEDQLRAIWSDPTTREKLLEDLAEAGYDDEKLNSMKELIDARDSDVYDVLAYVAYTAQTRTRGERAQRAKPLIKKAFANYKQHEFVDFILEKYVADGVNELAAKKIRSLIELKYNTISDAASELGSTAVIRETFIGFQQYLYSE
;
A
#
# COMPACT_ATOMS: atom_id res chain seq x y z
N MET A 1 17.55 18.62 -7.35
CA MET A 1 16.56 17.54 -7.53
C MET A 1 16.87 16.51 -6.48
N PHE A 2 15.98 16.33 -5.49
CA PHE A 2 15.75 15.20 -4.55
C PHE A 2 16.89 14.21 -4.20
N GLY A 3 18.15 14.62 -4.29
CA GLY A 3 19.33 13.73 -4.21
C GLY A 3 19.65 13.23 -2.80
N ASP A 4 18.85 13.62 -1.82
CA ASP A 4 18.91 13.19 -0.43
C ASP A 4 17.92 12.05 -0.13
N LEU A 5 16.99 11.70 -1.04
CA LEU A 5 16.14 10.50 -0.88
C LEU A 5 16.92 9.19 -0.65
N PRO A 6 18.10 8.96 -1.28
CA PRO A 6 18.92 7.78 -0.99
C PRO A 6 19.40 7.65 0.47
N GLN A 7 19.16 8.63 1.34
CA GLN A 7 19.46 8.53 2.78
C GLN A 7 18.43 7.68 3.54
N PHE A 8 17.20 7.52 3.03
CA PHE A 8 16.13 6.76 3.69
C PHE A 8 16.17 5.27 3.35
N PHE A 9 16.76 4.92 2.21
CA PHE A 9 16.92 3.55 1.72
C PHE A 9 18.10 3.49 0.75
N SER A 10 18.90 2.42 0.82
CA SER A 10 20.16 2.23 0.06
C SER A 10 19.92 1.85 -1.39
N ASP A 11 18.89 1.06 -1.64
CA ASP A 11 18.52 0.50 -2.94
C ASP A 11 17.01 0.26 -3.04
N GLU A 12 16.54 -0.14 -4.22
CA GLU A 12 15.12 -0.41 -4.45
C GLU A 12 14.63 -1.63 -3.64
N ASP A 13 15.48 -2.62 -3.39
CA ASP A 13 15.10 -3.80 -2.60
C ASP A 13 14.81 -3.43 -1.16
N GLN A 14 15.62 -2.54 -0.56
CA GLN A 14 15.37 -2.01 0.77
C GLN A 14 14.11 -1.13 0.79
N LEU A 15 13.93 -0.26 -0.20
CA LEU A 15 12.69 0.52 -0.33
C LEU A 15 11.47 -0.41 -0.36
N ARG A 16 11.52 -1.47 -1.17
CA ARG A 16 10.45 -2.46 -1.30
C ARG A 16 10.18 -3.19 0.01
N ALA A 17 11.22 -3.59 0.74
CA ALA A 17 11.08 -4.23 2.04
C ALA A 17 10.39 -3.31 3.06
N ILE A 18 10.79 -2.04 3.12
CA ILE A 18 10.16 -1.03 3.99
C ILE A 18 8.73 -0.74 3.55
N TRP A 19 8.47 -0.62 2.26
CA TRP A 19 7.17 -0.18 1.74
C TRP A 19 6.10 -1.26 1.76
N SER A 20 6.52 -2.53 1.71
CA SER A 20 5.62 -3.69 1.70
C SER A 20 4.91 -3.94 3.03
N ASP A 21 5.49 -3.48 4.13
CA ASP A 21 4.87 -3.55 5.45
C ASP A 21 4.24 -2.19 5.82
N PRO A 22 2.95 -2.15 6.21
CA PRO A 22 2.25 -0.90 6.46
C PRO A 22 2.81 -0.10 7.64
N THR A 23 3.44 -0.74 8.61
CA THR A 23 4.03 -0.07 9.78
C THR A 23 5.35 0.58 9.41
N THR A 24 6.24 -0.11 8.71
CA THR A 24 7.51 0.49 8.26
C THR A 24 7.29 1.53 7.17
N ARG A 25 6.27 1.37 6.31
CA ARG A 25 5.85 2.39 5.35
C ARG A 25 5.35 3.65 6.04
N GLU A 26 4.51 3.55 7.07
CA GLU A 26 4.02 4.71 7.81
C GLU A 26 5.20 5.47 8.44
N LYS A 27 6.15 4.74 9.04
CA LYS A 27 7.37 5.37 9.58
C LYS A 27 8.20 6.09 8.51
N LEU A 28 8.38 5.48 7.34
CA LEU A 28 9.10 6.12 6.23
C LEU A 28 8.38 7.38 5.74
N LEU A 29 7.05 7.37 5.65
CA LEU A 29 6.26 8.55 5.28
C LEU A 29 6.42 9.69 6.31
N GLU A 30 6.47 9.37 7.60
CA GLU A 30 6.75 10.35 8.66
C GLU A 30 8.16 10.95 8.51
N ASP A 31 9.19 10.10 8.34
CA ASP A 31 10.58 10.53 8.19
C ASP A 31 10.78 11.39 6.93
N LEU A 32 10.09 11.04 5.83
CA LEU A 32 10.04 11.83 4.61
C LEU A 32 9.39 13.20 4.86
N ALA A 33 8.26 13.25 5.55
CA ALA A 33 7.57 14.50 5.86
C ALA A 33 8.43 15.42 6.75
N GLU A 34 9.13 14.88 7.76
CA GLU A 34 10.08 15.63 8.59
C GLU A 34 11.23 16.24 7.78
N ALA A 35 11.64 15.58 6.70
CA ALA A 35 12.65 16.08 5.76
C ALA A 35 12.10 17.02 4.67
N GLY A 36 10.81 17.36 4.70
CA GLY A 36 10.16 18.25 3.74
C GLY A 36 9.55 17.56 2.51
N TYR A 37 9.36 16.25 2.58
CA TYR A 37 8.68 15.41 1.59
C TYR A 37 7.28 15.00 2.07
N ASP A 38 6.47 15.99 2.42
CA ASP A 38 5.07 15.77 2.79
C ASP A 38 4.19 15.33 1.60
N ASP A 39 2.92 15.05 1.87
CA ASP A 39 1.96 14.59 0.87
C ASP A 39 1.83 15.58 -0.31
N GLU A 40 1.86 16.89 -0.06
CA GLU A 40 1.79 17.91 -1.12
C GLU A 40 3.02 17.83 -2.03
N LYS A 41 4.20 17.68 -1.43
CA LYS A 41 5.45 17.54 -2.16
C LYS A 41 5.48 16.26 -2.99
N LEU A 42 5.11 15.12 -2.40
CA LEU A 42 5.08 13.82 -3.08
C LEU A 42 4.06 13.81 -4.23
N ASN A 43 2.90 14.45 -4.05
CA ASN A 43 1.92 14.61 -5.12
C ASN A 43 2.46 15.50 -6.25
N SER A 44 3.13 16.60 -5.92
CA SER A 44 3.80 17.44 -6.93
C SER A 44 4.84 16.65 -7.72
N MET A 45 5.59 15.75 -7.09
CA MET A 45 6.53 14.86 -7.80
C MET A 45 5.81 13.94 -8.79
N LYS A 46 4.67 13.35 -8.40
CA LYS A 46 3.85 12.53 -9.31
C LYS A 46 3.46 13.29 -10.56
N GLU A 47 3.08 14.56 -10.42
CA GLU A 47 2.71 15.38 -11.58
C GLU A 47 3.91 15.65 -12.50
N LEU A 48 5.08 15.95 -11.91
CA LEU A 48 6.29 16.25 -12.68
C LEU A 48 6.79 15.06 -13.52
N ILE A 49 6.55 13.83 -13.07
CA ILE A 49 6.97 12.61 -13.78
C ILE A 49 5.81 11.92 -14.51
N ASP A 50 4.67 12.59 -14.66
CA ASP A 50 3.44 12.06 -15.29
C ASP A 50 2.96 10.71 -14.70
N ALA A 51 3.01 10.59 -13.37
CA ALA A 51 2.71 9.37 -12.61
C ALA A 51 1.62 9.59 -11.55
N ARG A 52 0.63 10.46 -11.82
CA ARG A 52 -0.48 10.80 -10.89
C ARG A 52 -1.21 9.57 -10.35
N ASP A 53 -1.40 8.57 -11.19
CA ASP A 53 -2.10 7.34 -10.83
C ASP A 53 -1.19 6.27 -10.19
N SER A 54 0.08 6.58 -9.96
CA SER A 54 1.05 5.66 -9.37
C SER A 54 1.04 5.71 -7.83
N ASP A 55 1.59 4.66 -7.22
CA ASP A 55 1.88 4.65 -5.79
C ASP A 55 3.01 5.65 -5.48
N VAL A 56 3.11 6.07 -4.21
CA VAL A 56 4.29 6.85 -3.77
C VAL A 56 5.56 6.00 -3.88
N TYR A 57 5.47 4.68 -3.68
CA TYR A 57 6.57 3.75 -3.94
C TYR A 57 7.19 3.97 -5.33
N ASP A 58 6.36 4.02 -6.37
CA ASP A 58 6.82 4.17 -7.75
C ASP A 58 7.55 5.49 -7.97
N VAL A 59 7.09 6.55 -7.32
CA VAL A 59 7.72 7.88 -7.39
C VAL A 59 9.09 7.85 -6.72
N LEU A 60 9.19 7.28 -5.52
CA LEU A 60 10.44 7.16 -4.79
C LEU A 60 11.45 6.31 -5.56
N ALA A 61 11.03 5.16 -6.09
CA ALA A 61 11.87 4.29 -6.90
C ALA A 61 12.32 4.94 -8.21
N TYR A 62 11.44 5.68 -8.89
CA TYR A 62 11.78 6.44 -10.10
C TYR A 62 12.80 7.55 -9.80
N VAL A 63 12.58 8.34 -8.75
CA VAL A 63 13.46 9.47 -8.43
C VAL A 63 14.84 9.01 -7.95
N ALA A 64 14.90 7.93 -7.16
CA ALA A 64 16.17 7.42 -6.63
C ALA A 64 16.93 6.53 -7.62
N TYR A 65 16.23 5.74 -8.43
CA TYR A 65 16.83 4.66 -9.22
C TYR A 65 16.37 4.58 -10.68
N THR A 66 15.58 5.55 -11.17
CA THR A 66 15.01 5.56 -12.52
C THR A 66 14.18 4.32 -12.86
N ALA A 67 13.60 3.67 -11.84
CA ALA A 67 12.74 2.51 -11.99
C ALA A 67 11.45 2.84 -12.77
N GLN A 68 10.91 1.88 -13.52
CA GLN A 68 9.67 2.08 -14.25
C GLN A 68 8.48 2.25 -13.29
N THR A 69 7.70 3.32 -13.47
CA THR A 69 6.48 3.56 -12.69
C THR A 69 5.36 2.63 -13.10
N ARG A 70 4.49 2.28 -12.14
CA ARG A 70 3.26 1.50 -12.36
C ARG A 70 2.08 2.22 -11.72
N THR A 71 0.95 2.21 -12.40
CA THR A 71 -0.30 2.71 -11.81
C THR A 71 -0.75 1.80 -10.66
N ARG A 72 -1.51 2.37 -9.71
CA ARG A 72 -2.14 1.59 -8.62
C ARG A 72 -3.04 0.48 -9.17
N GLY A 73 -3.71 0.72 -10.28
CA GLY A 73 -4.56 -0.26 -10.98
C GLY A 73 -3.75 -1.45 -11.49
N GLU A 74 -2.66 -1.20 -12.22
CA GLU A 74 -1.77 -2.26 -12.70
C GLU A 74 -1.14 -3.04 -11.54
N ARG A 75 -0.74 -2.33 -10.48
CA ARG A 75 -0.18 -2.93 -9.26
C ARG A 75 -1.17 -3.89 -8.61
N ALA A 76 -2.40 -3.44 -8.39
CA ALA A 76 -3.46 -4.27 -7.82
C ALA A 76 -3.75 -5.50 -8.70
N GLN A 77 -3.85 -5.31 -10.02
CA GLN A 77 -4.13 -6.42 -10.94
C GLN A 77 -3.03 -7.48 -10.97
N ARG A 78 -1.75 -7.06 -10.94
CA ARG A 78 -0.61 -7.98 -10.87
C ARG A 78 -0.55 -8.75 -9.55
N ALA A 79 -0.94 -8.13 -8.44
CA ALA A 79 -0.91 -8.75 -7.12
C ALA A 79 -2.01 -9.81 -6.93
N LYS A 80 -3.18 -9.64 -7.57
CA LYS A 80 -4.37 -10.50 -7.37
C LYS A 80 -4.08 -12.00 -7.48
N PRO A 81 -3.37 -12.53 -8.50
CA PRO A 81 -3.06 -13.95 -8.59
C PRO A 81 -2.21 -14.47 -7.42
N LEU A 82 -1.26 -13.68 -6.92
CA LEU A 82 -0.40 -14.05 -5.79
C LEU A 82 -1.17 -14.04 -4.48
N ILE A 83 -1.98 -13.00 -4.26
CA ILE A 83 -2.91 -12.90 -3.13
C ILE A 83 -3.86 -14.10 -3.11
N LYS A 84 -4.47 -14.45 -4.25
CA LYS A 84 -5.38 -15.60 -4.34
C LYS A 84 -4.71 -16.93 -4.01
N LYS A 85 -3.41 -17.08 -4.28
CA LYS A 85 -2.64 -18.27 -3.91
C LYS A 85 -2.27 -18.27 -2.42
N ALA A 86 -2.01 -17.10 -1.85
CA ALA A 86 -1.60 -16.95 -0.45
C ALA A 86 -2.74 -17.15 0.55
N PHE A 87 -3.95 -16.73 0.19
CA PHE A 87 -5.13 -16.85 1.05
C PHE A 87 -6.06 -17.94 0.48
N ALA A 88 -6.46 -18.92 1.28
CA ALA A 88 -7.33 -20.00 0.81
C ALA A 88 -8.83 -19.65 0.90
N ASN A 89 -9.22 -18.71 1.77
CA ASN A 89 -10.61 -18.39 2.03
C ASN A 89 -11.15 -17.33 1.05
N TYR A 90 -12.22 -17.67 0.34
CA TYR A 90 -12.90 -16.77 -0.59
C TYR A 90 -13.36 -15.45 0.06
N LYS A 91 -13.80 -15.47 1.33
CA LYS A 91 -14.20 -14.25 2.06
C LYS A 91 -13.02 -13.31 2.31
N GLN A 92 -11.82 -13.86 2.53
CA GLN A 92 -10.60 -13.04 2.60
C GLN A 92 -10.31 -12.40 1.24
N HIS A 93 -10.54 -13.11 0.13
CA HIS A 93 -10.40 -12.51 -1.22
C HIS A 93 -11.36 -11.36 -1.43
N GLU A 94 -12.64 -11.51 -1.08
CA GLU A 94 -13.62 -10.42 -1.20
C GLU A 94 -13.28 -9.20 -0.33
N PHE A 95 -12.67 -9.42 0.82
CA PHE A 95 -12.18 -8.34 1.68
C PHE A 95 -10.97 -7.63 1.05
N VAL A 96 -9.99 -8.40 0.57
CA VAL A 96 -8.80 -7.84 -0.07
C VAL A 96 -9.17 -7.12 -1.38
N ASP A 97 -10.03 -7.68 -2.22
CA ASP A 97 -10.49 -7.04 -3.46
C ASP A 97 -11.16 -5.69 -3.16
N PHE A 98 -11.99 -5.60 -2.12
CA PHE A 98 -12.57 -4.34 -1.67
C PHE A 98 -11.52 -3.32 -1.24
N ILE A 99 -10.50 -3.74 -0.48
CA ILE A 99 -9.41 -2.85 -0.07
C ILE A 99 -8.61 -2.38 -1.29
N LEU A 100 -8.35 -3.28 -2.25
CA LEU A 100 -7.66 -2.94 -3.49
C LEU A 100 -8.44 -1.91 -4.32
N GLU A 101 -9.78 -1.99 -4.36
CA GLU A 101 -10.61 -0.97 -5.01
C GLU A 101 -10.45 0.41 -4.36
N LYS A 102 -10.45 0.46 -3.02
CA LYS A 102 -10.20 1.70 -2.26
C LYS A 102 -8.80 2.23 -2.47
N TYR A 103 -7.80 1.36 -2.45
CA TYR A 103 -6.42 1.72 -2.75
C TYR A 103 -6.26 2.32 -4.16
N VAL A 104 -6.87 1.71 -5.18
CA VAL A 104 -6.81 2.21 -6.55
C VAL A 104 -7.45 3.59 -6.64
N ALA A 105 -8.64 3.77 -6.06
CA ALA A 105 -9.38 5.04 -6.08
C ALA A 105 -8.71 6.14 -5.25
N ASP A 106 -8.42 5.86 -3.98
CA ASP A 106 -8.15 6.86 -2.95
C ASP A 106 -6.66 6.89 -2.53
N GLY A 107 -5.86 5.91 -2.98
CA GLY A 107 -4.41 5.89 -2.84
C GLY A 107 -3.88 5.07 -1.66
N VAL A 108 -2.56 5.14 -1.48
CA VAL A 108 -1.79 4.29 -0.54
C VAL A 108 -2.23 4.43 0.92
N ASN A 109 -2.81 5.58 1.29
CA ASN A 109 -3.29 5.83 2.64
C ASN A 109 -4.39 4.86 3.08
N GLU A 110 -5.16 4.28 2.15
CA GLU A 110 -6.16 3.25 2.45
C GLU A 110 -5.52 1.96 3.00
N LEU A 111 -4.24 1.74 2.73
CA LEU A 111 -3.50 0.56 3.17
C LEU A 111 -2.89 0.71 4.58
N ALA A 112 -3.04 1.87 5.22
CA ALA A 112 -2.51 2.11 6.56
C ALA A 112 -3.23 1.27 7.63
N ALA A 113 -2.51 0.76 8.63
CA ALA A 113 -3.08 -0.10 9.67
C ALA A 113 -4.23 0.57 10.45
N LYS A 114 -4.20 1.91 10.58
CA LYS A 114 -5.27 2.71 11.20
C LYS A 114 -6.60 2.70 10.41
N LYS A 115 -6.57 2.36 9.12
CA LYS A 115 -7.76 2.31 8.25
C LYS A 115 -8.56 1.02 8.36
N ILE A 116 -8.00 -0.02 9.00
CA ILE A 116 -8.66 -1.33 9.16
C ILE A 116 -10.08 -1.16 9.69
N ARG A 117 -10.26 -0.36 10.75
CA ARG A 117 -11.57 -0.18 11.39
C ARG A 117 -12.59 0.46 10.45
N SER A 118 -12.24 1.56 9.79
CA SER A 118 -13.17 2.26 8.90
C SER A 118 -13.49 1.45 7.65
N LEU A 119 -12.54 0.67 7.12
CA LEU A 119 -12.77 -0.23 6.00
C LEU A 119 -13.68 -1.41 6.37
N ILE A 120 -13.54 -1.93 7.60
CA ILE A 120 -14.46 -2.94 8.15
C ILE A 120 -15.87 -2.37 8.28
N GLU A 121 -16.02 -1.20 8.91
CA GLU A 121 -17.32 -0.54 9.08
C GLU A 121 -17.96 -0.22 7.73
N LEU A 122 -17.16 0.18 6.73
CA LEU A 122 -17.65 0.47 5.38
C LEU A 122 -18.14 -0.77 4.62
N LYS A 123 -17.47 -1.93 4.76
CA LYS A 123 -17.85 -3.16 4.03
C LYS A 123 -18.88 -4.02 4.77
N TYR A 124 -18.76 -4.10 6.10
CA TYR A 124 -19.49 -5.08 6.93
C TYR A 124 -20.37 -4.42 8.01
N ASN A 125 -20.45 -3.09 8.08
CA ASN A 125 -21.19 -2.33 9.10
C ASN A 125 -20.57 -2.35 10.50
N THR A 126 -20.26 -3.53 11.07
CA THR A 126 -19.59 -3.64 12.38
C THR A 126 -18.42 -4.63 12.39
N ILE A 127 -17.55 -4.52 13.41
CA ILE A 127 -16.46 -5.48 13.65
C ILE A 127 -17.02 -6.89 13.93
N SER A 128 -18.17 -6.99 14.60
CA SER A 128 -18.80 -8.28 14.91
C SER A 128 -19.32 -8.97 13.64
N ASP A 129 -19.89 -8.21 12.72
CA ASP A 129 -20.37 -8.72 11.44
C ASP A 129 -19.19 -9.19 10.58
N ALA A 130 -18.12 -8.39 10.51
CA ALA A 130 -16.89 -8.79 9.83
C ALA A 130 -16.27 -10.06 10.44
N ALA A 131 -16.28 -10.18 11.77
CA ALA A 131 -15.74 -11.35 12.45
C ALA A 131 -16.54 -12.63 12.17
N SER A 132 -17.86 -12.49 11.96
CA SER A 132 -18.73 -13.60 11.58
C SER A 132 -18.44 -14.11 10.16
N GLU A 133 -17.98 -13.23 9.26
CA GLU A 133 -17.66 -13.55 7.86
C GLU A 133 -16.20 -13.97 7.65
N LEU A 134 -15.26 -13.33 8.34
CA LEU A 134 -13.81 -13.45 8.10
C LEU A 134 -13.06 -14.25 9.18
N GLY A 135 -13.68 -14.48 10.34
CA GLY A 135 -13.05 -15.11 11.49
C GLY A 135 -12.63 -14.12 12.57
N SER A 136 -11.67 -14.49 13.41
CA SER A 136 -11.27 -13.64 14.54
C SER A 136 -10.69 -12.29 14.08
N THR A 137 -10.70 -11.30 14.99
CA THR A 137 -10.08 -9.99 14.73
C THR A 137 -8.59 -10.10 14.39
N ALA A 138 -7.90 -11.11 14.91
CA ALA A 138 -6.53 -11.43 14.53
C ALA A 138 -6.43 -11.84 13.06
N VAL A 139 -7.30 -12.75 12.59
CA VAL A 139 -7.35 -13.17 11.18
C VAL A 139 -7.64 -11.99 10.25
N ILE A 140 -8.55 -11.09 10.64
CA ILE A 140 -8.84 -9.87 9.85
C ILE A 140 -7.58 -9.00 9.72
N ARG A 141 -6.88 -8.76 10.83
CA ARG A 141 -5.65 -7.97 10.86
C ARG A 141 -4.54 -8.63 10.04
N GLU A 142 -4.33 -9.93 10.22
CA GLU A 142 -3.34 -10.71 9.47
C GLU A 142 -3.64 -10.71 7.96
N THR A 143 -4.91 -10.81 7.58
CA THR A 143 -5.33 -10.70 6.18
C THR A 143 -5.00 -9.31 5.64
N PHE A 144 -5.39 -8.25 6.35
CA PHE A 144 -5.18 -6.86 5.93
C PHE A 144 -3.70 -6.49 5.78
N ILE A 145 -2.85 -6.92 6.71
CA ILE A 145 -1.42 -6.62 6.66
C ILE A 145 -0.73 -7.56 5.66
N GLY A 146 -1.02 -8.86 5.75
CA GLY A 146 -0.30 -9.90 5.04
C GLY A 146 -0.46 -9.84 3.52
N PHE A 147 -1.56 -9.32 2.98
CA PHE A 147 -1.72 -9.23 1.52
C PHE A 147 -0.83 -8.16 0.89
N GLN A 148 -0.43 -7.13 1.65
CA GLN A 148 0.16 -5.92 1.07
C GLN A 148 1.54 -6.16 0.47
N GLN A 149 2.30 -7.12 1.00
CA GLN A 149 3.59 -7.52 0.42
C GLN A 149 3.47 -7.93 -1.06
N TYR A 150 2.35 -8.54 -1.45
CA TYR A 150 2.11 -8.98 -2.82
C TYR A 150 1.86 -7.82 -3.79
N LEU A 151 1.61 -6.60 -3.30
CA LEU A 151 1.53 -5.41 -4.14
C LEU A 151 2.89 -5.01 -4.71
N TYR A 152 3.99 -5.42 -4.08
CA TYR A 152 5.33 -4.99 -4.47
C TYR A 152 6.23 -6.15 -4.87
N SER A 153 5.75 -7.39 -4.84
CA SER A 153 6.47 -8.55 -5.37
C SER A 153 6.72 -8.41 -6.88
N GLU A 154 7.90 -8.82 -7.31
CA GLU A 154 8.28 -8.91 -8.73
C GLU A 154 7.68 -10.14 -9.44
#